data_AF-A0A0Q2Y3M4-F1
#
_entry.id   AF-A0A0Q2Y3M4-F1
#
_cell.length_a   1.000
_cell.length_b   1.000
_cell.length_c   1.000
_cell.angle_alpha   90.00
_cell.angle_beta   90.00
_cell.angle_gamma   90.00
#
_symmetry.space_group_name_H-M   'P 1'
#
loop_
_entity.id
_entity.type
_entity.pdbx_description
1 polymer ?
#
loop_
_entity_poly.entity_id
_entity_poly.type
_entity_poly.pdbx_seq_one_letter_code
_entity_poly.pdbx_strand_id
1 'polypeptide(L)'
;MTQQAVPQPGPKAKPKAKSAQVTARALDQAKASFMQHYRAGRYAQALAVSNGLIAKGVRNANIYADAAVAALYLERWQDALDHAEQAVALGLDTFGIYDTIAHAHGALRQWDAARAAGHKALTLRDAAVPATAPIKLPLAVPAAQAQTDVIAFSLFGGQSKYCETAVLNCIDQPRIYPGWVCRFYIDDTVPDHVTTRIADAGGEVIHVDDTLLRWPGPMWRFAAYDAPDVRRVIFRDADSVISEREAGAVREWIEGGQAFHAMRDAGTHTELLLAGLWGVRKGALPAMRALVADFLKTPVNSAHYADQEFLRTYVWPYGRQDIMQHDSVFGFMDPRPFPEGPHRDDFHTGYAEGSPVVRISTPQPDGAMVHWQLVDHRSGTPRMICRYPARVENGHVTANIPARHAVLLNSNAVTIFVEKPR
;
A
#
# COMPACT_ATOMS: atom_id res chain seq x y z
N MET A 1 11.48 -87.45 23.85
CA MET A 1 10.24 -86.74 23.42
C MET A 1 10.54 -85.25 23.38
N THR A 2 10.95 -84.76 22.22
CA THR A 2 11.28 -83.34 21.98
C THR A 2 10.19 -82.77 21.09
N GLN A 3 9.28 -81.96 21.64
CA GLN A 3 8.32 -81.17 20.86
C GLN A 3 8.98 -79.85 20.46
N GLN A 4 9.11 -79.63 19.15
CA GLN A 4 9.49 -78.35 18.57
C GLN A 4 8.27 -77.42 18.57
N ALA A 5 8.41 -76.25 19.19
CA ALA A 5 7.43 -75.17 19.11
C ALA A 5 7.64 -74.38 17.81
N VAL A 6 6.57 -74.21 17.04
CA VAL A 6 6.50 -73.42 15.81
C VAL A 6 6.39 -71.92 16.16
N PRO A 7 7.17 -71.01 15.55
CA PRO A 7 7.04 -69.58 15.81
C PRO A 7 5.85 -68.99 15.02
N GLN A 8 5.05 -68.16 15.69
CA GLN A 8 3.98 -67.39 15.06
C GLN A 8 4.53 -66.20 14.24
N PRO A 9 3.90 -65.83 13.11
CA PRO A 9 4.31 -64.67 12.33
C PRO A 9 3.91 -63.36 13.02
N GLY A 10 4.88 -62.45 13.18
CA GLY A 10 4.65 -61.10 13.68
C GLY A 10 3.75 -60.27 12.75
N PRO A 11 3.13 -59.19 13.27
CA PRO A 11 2.19 -58.37 12.51
C PRO A 11 2.87 -57.73 11.30
N LYS A 12 2.25 -57.90 10.12
CA LYS A 12 2.71 -57.28 8.87
C LYS A 12 2.74 -55.76 9.03
N ALA A 13 3.91 -55.16 8.76
CA ALA A 13 4.06 -53.71 8.68
C ALA A 13 3.04 -53.14 7.67
N LYS A 14 2.28 -52.13 8.08
CA LYS A 14 1.40 -51.37 7.19
C LYS A 14 2.26 -50.74 6.07
N PRO A 15 1.79 -50.73 4.80
CA PRO A 15 2.54 -50.08 3.73
C PRO A 15 2.68 -48.59 4.05
N LYS A 16 3.91 -48.05 3.98
CA LYS A 16 4.11 -46.60 3.90
C LYS A 16 3.34 -46.09 2.68
N ALA A 17 2.43 -45.15 2.89
CA ALA A 17 1.67 -44.52 1.81
C ALA A 17 2.67 -43.96 0.78
N LYS A 18 2.59 -44.44 -0.47
CA LYS A 18 3.34 -43.86 -1.58
C LYS A 18 2.87 -42.42 -1.75
N SER A 19 3.77 -41.45 -1.62
CA SER A 19 3.46 -40.06 -1.98
C SER A 19 2.99 -40.04 -3.43
N ALA A 20 1.76 -39.58 -3.69
CA ALA A 20 1.25 -39.47 -5.04
C ALA A 20 2.14 -38.48 -5.81
N GLN A 21 2.89 -38.98 -6.80
CA GLN A 21 3.62 -38.10 -7.72
C GLN A 21 2.59 -37.36 -8.58
N VAL A 22 2.29 -36.12 -8.19
CA VAL A 22 1.49 -35.21 -9.01
C VAL A 22 2.33 -34.81 -10.22
N THR A 23 1.74 -34.89 -11.42
CA THR A 23 2.44 -34.58 -12.67
C THR A 23 2.73 -33.09 -12.78
N ALA A 24 3.79 -32.71 -13.51
CA ALA A 24 4.12 -31.31 -13.78
C ALA A 24 2.93 -30.54 -14.38
N ARG A 25 2.23 -31.16 -15.34
CA ARG A 25 1.01 -30.60 -15.94
C ARG A 25 -0.09 -30.29 -14.92
N ALA A 26 -0.26 -31.14 -13.90
CA ALA A 26 -1.26 -30.90 -12.86
C ALA A 26 -0.85 -29.75 -11.92
N LEU A 27 0.45 -29.55 -11.68
CA LEU A 27 0.96 -28.40 -10.95
C LEU A 27 0.73 -27.09 -11.74
N ASP A 28 0.99 -27.10 -13.05
CA ASP A 28 0.76 -25.93 -13.91
C ASP A 28 -0.73 -25.55 -13.96
N GLN A 29 -1.61 -26.55 -14.09
CA GLN A 29 -3.06 -26.35 -14.05
C GLN A 29 -3.52 -25.75 -12.72
N ALA A 30 -2.97 -26.25 -11.61
CA ALA A 30 -3.29 -25.71 -10.29
C ALA A 30 -2.77 -24.28 -10.15
N LYS A 31 -1.57 -23.96 -10.63
CA LYS A 31 -1.04 -22.59 -10.62
C LYS A 31 -1.93 -21.64 -11.43
N ALA A 32 -2.37 -22.06 -12.62
CA ALA A 32 -3.27 -21.27 -13.44
C ALA A 32 -4.62 -21.03 -12.74
N SER A 33 -5.20 -22.08 -12.13
CA SER A 33 -6.46 -21.98 -11.37
C SER A 33 -6.32 -21.07 -10.15
N PHE A 34 -5.23 -21.22 -9.38
CA PHE A 34 -4.90 -20.34 -8.26
C PHE A 34 -4.87 -18.88 -8.72
N MET A 35 -4.09 -18.57 -9.77
CA MET A 35 -3.95 -17.20 -10.29
C MET A 35 -5.27 -16.63 -10.80
N GLN A 36 -6.13 -17.47 -11.40
CA GLN A 36 -7.47 -17.05 -11.83
C GLN A 36 -8.35 -16.65 -10.65
N HIS A 37 -8.37 -17.43 -9.57
CA HIS A 37 -9.12 -17.09 -8.36
C HIS A 37 -8.53 -15.86 -7.66
N TYR A 38 -7.21 -15.84 -7.49
CA TYR A 38 -6.48 -14.77 -6.82
C TYR A 38 -6.71 -13.41 -7.51
N ARG A 39 -6.53 -13.34 -8.84
CA ARG A 39 -6.76 -12.11 -9.62
C ARG A 39 -8.21 -11.61 -9.59
N ALA A 40 -9.15 -12.50 -9.29
CA ALA A 40 -10.56 -12.15 -9.16
C ALA A 40 -10.99 -11.87 -7.71
N GLY A 41 -10.04 -11.69 -6.78
CA GLY A 41 -10.32 -11.45 -5.37
C GLY A 41 -10.97 -12.63 -4.62
N ARG A 42 -11.02 -13.81 -5.26
CA ARG A 42 -11.62 -15.03 -4.72
C ARG A 42 -10.60 -15.80 -3.89
N TYR A 43 -10.07 -15.15 -2.85
CA TYR A 43 -8.93 -15.66 -2.06
C TYR A 43 -9.24 -16.98 -1.35
N ALA A 44 -10.47 -17.18 -0.87
CA ALA A 44 -10.89 -18.44 -0.26
C ALA A 44 -10.82 -19.61 -1.25
N GLN A 45 -11.27 -19.40 -2.50
CA GLN A 45 -11.13 -20.40 -3.55
C GLN A 45 -9.67 -20.60 -3.96
N ALA A 46 -8.87 -19.54 -4.04
CA ALA A 46 -7.43 -19.65 -4.34
C ALA A 46 -6.70 -20.50 -3.29
N LEU A 47 -6.94 -20.23 -2.00
CA LEU A 47 -6.39 -21.01 -0.89
C LEU A 47 -6.82 -22.49 -0.95
N ALA A 48 -8.08 -22.76 -1.32
CA ALA A 48 -8.59 -24.13 -1.45
C ALA A 48 -7.86 -24.94 -2.54
N VAL A 49 -7.43 -24.31 -3.65
CA VAL A 49 -6.61 -24.97 -4.69
C VAL A 49 -5.29 -25.45 -4.10
N SER A 50 -4.56 -24.57 -3.42
CA SER A 50 -3.26 -24.89 -2.82
C SER A 50 -3.39 -25.94 -1.72
N ASN A 51 -4.36 -25.78 -0.81
CA ASN A 51 -4.63 -26.74 0.27
C ASN A 51 -5.05 -28.12 -0.25
N GLY A 52 -5.76 -28.18 -1.38
CA GLY A 52 -6.11 -29.46 -2.01
C GLY A 52 -4.88 -30.26 -2.49
N LEU A 53 -3.82 -29.58 -2.92
CA LEU A 53 -2.56 -30.23 -3.29
C LEU A 53 -1.73 -30.60 -2.06
N ILE A 54 -1.65 -29.71 -1.07
CA ILE A 54 -0.96 -29.96 0.20
C ILE A 54 -1.56 -31.20 0.89
N ALA A 55 -2.90 -31.30 0.95
CA ALA A 55 -3.60 -32.45 1.53
C ALA A 55 -3.35 -33.77 0.79
N LYS A 56 -2.99 -33.72 -0.50
CA LYS A 56 -2.56 -34.89 -1.29
C LYS A 56 -1.08 -35.26 -1.07
N GLY A 57 -0.39 -34.56 -0.18
CA GLY A 57 1.02 -34.79 0.15
C GLY A 57 2.01 -34.11 -0.80
N VAL A 58 1.56 -33.14 -1.60
CA VAL A 58 2.47 -32.37 -2.47
C VAL A 58 3.35 -31.45 -1.63
N ARG A 59 4.66 -31.68 -1.64
CA ARG A 59 5.66 -30.87 -0.94
C ARG A 59 6.40 -29.98 -1.93
N ASN A 60 5.83 -28.82 -2.25
CA ASN A 60 6.41 -27.86 -3.18
C ASN A 60 6.33 -26.45 -2.61
N ALA A 61 7.47 -25.77 -2.53
CA ALA A 61 7.57 -24.48 -1.84
C ALA A 61 6.67 -23.38 -2.44
N ASN A 62 6.47 -23.36 -3.77
CA ASN A 62 5.61 -22.37 -4.43
C ASN A 62 4.12 -22.57 -4.10
N ILE A 63 3.68 -23.81 -3.88
CA ILE A 63 2.29 -24.10 -3.49
C ILE A 63 2.02 -23.58 -2.07
N TYR A 64 2.98 -23.76 -1.16
CA TYR A 64 2.90 -23.20 0.18
C TYR A 64 2.95 -21.67 0.16
N ALA A 65 3.76 -21.05 -0.69
CA ALA A 65 3.77 -19.61 -0.87
C ALA A 65 2.43 -19.07 -1.42
N ASP A 66 1.84 -19.77 -2.40
CA ASP A 66 0.51 -19.44 -2.93
C ASP A 66 -0.57 -19.55 -1.83
N ALA A 67 -0.52 -20.59 -1.00
CA ALA A 67 -1.41 -20.73 0.16
C ALA A 67 -1.21 -19.59 1.18
N ALA A 68 0.05 -19.26 1.49
CA ALA A 68 0.40 -18.21 2.44
C ALA A 68 -0.16 -16.85 2.01
N VAL A 69 0.05 -16.44 0.76
CA VAL A 69 -0.47 -15.15 0.27
C VAL A 69 -2.00 -15.17 0.23
N ALA A 70 -2.66 -16.26 -0.18
CA ALA A 70 -4.12 -16.31 -0.17
C ALA A 70 -4.70 -16.25 1.26
N ALA A 71 -4.06 -16.88 2.24
CA ALA A 71 -4.42 -16.80 3.65
C ALA A 71 -4.22 -15.38 4.21
N LEU A 72 -3.16 -14.69 3.80
CA LEU A 72 -2.88 -13.30 4.15
C LEU A 72 -4.02 -12.36 3.74
N TYR A 73 -4.51 -12.47 2.50
CA TYR A 73 -5.64 -11.66 2.00
C TYR A 73 -7.00 -12.04 2.64
N LEU A 74 -7.07 -13.16 3.34
CA LEU A 74 -8.21 -13.55 4.16
C LEU A 74 -8.05 -13.16 5.64
N GLU A 75 -6.97 -12.43 5.97
CA GLU A 75 -6.61 -12.04 7.33
C GLU A 75 -6.43 -13.24 8.29
N ARG A 76 -6.11 -14.42 7.73
CA ARG A 76 -5.80 -15.63 8.49
C ARG A 76 -4.32 -15.65 8.81
N TRP A 77 -3.90 -14.77 9.71
CA TRP A 77 -2.49 -14.47 9.95
C TRP A 77 -1.66 -15.70 10.33
N GLN A 78 -2.17 -16.54 11.23
CA GLN A 78 -1.46 -17.75 11.65
C GLN A 78 -1.38 -18.77 10.50
N ASP A 79 -2.47 -19.02 9.77
CA ASP A 79 -2.45 -19.91 8.59
C ASP A 79 -1.44 -19.43 7.55
N ALA A 80 -1.34 -18.11 7.34
CA ALA A 80 -0.38 -17.51 6.42
C ALA A 80 1.08 -17.77 6.87
N LEU A 81 1.37 -17.61 8.16
CA LEU A 81 2.69 -17.91 8.74
C LEU A 81 3.03 -19.39 8.62
N ASP A 82 2.12 -20.27 9.02
CA ASP A 82 2.33 -21.73 8.94
C ASP A 82 2.68 -22.16 7.52
N HIS A 83 1.95 -21.65 6.52
CA HIS A 83 2.26 -21.92 5.12
C HIS A 83 3.58 -21.29 4.67
N ALA A 84 3.86 -20.04 5.06
CA ALA A 84 5.07 -19.36 4.65
C ALA A 84 6.34 -20.01 5.22
N GLU A 85 6.33 -20.41 6.48
CA GLU A 85 7.42 -21.14 7.12
C GLU A 85 7.68 -22.49 6.44
N GLN A 86 6.62 -23.20 6.02
CA GLN A 86 6.79 -24.43 5.22
C GLN A 86 7.41 -24.14 3.85
N ALA A 87 7.05 -23.03 3.20
CA ALA A 87 7.68 -22.64 1.94
C ALA A 87 9.18 -22.37 2.11
N VAL A 88 9.56 -21.63 3.16
CA VAL A 88 10.97 -21.35 3.50
C VAL A 88 11.71 -22.64 3.88
N ALA A 89 11.11 -23.52 4.67
CA ALA A 89 11.69 -24.82 5.03
C ALA A 89 11.91 -25.75 3.82
N LEU A 90 11.13 -25.56 2.75
CA LEU A 90 11.29 -26.25 1.46
C LEU A 90 12.29 -25.52 0.52
N GLY A 91 12.97 -24.48 1.00
CA GLY A 91 14.05 -23.79 0.30
C GLY A 91 13.65 -22.55 -0.49
N LEU A 92 12.43 -22.01 -0.32
CA LEU A 92 12.04 -20.76 -0.98
C LEU A 92 12.69 -19.56 -0.27
N ASP A 93 13.60 -18.88 -0.97
CA ASP A 93 14.27 -17.67 -0.48
C ASP A 93 13.99 -16.49 -1.44
N THR A 94 12.80 -15.91 -1.36
CA THR A 94 12.38 -14.79 -2.21
C THR A 94 11.84 -13.64 -1.36
N PHE A 95 12.01 -12.38 -1.79
CA PHE A 95 11.47 -11.25 -1.02
C PHE A 95 9.95 -11.37 -0.80
N GLY A 96 9.20 -11.95 -1.75
CA GLY A 96 7.74 -12.09 -1.67
C GLY A 96 7.25 -12.99 -0.53
N ILE A 97 8.00 -14.05 -0.18
CA ILE A 97 7.61 -14.88 0.96
C ILE A 97 7.91 -14.17 2.29
N TYR A 98 9.00 -13.42 2.37
CA TYR A 98 9.32 -12.63 3.56
C TYR A 98 8.44 -11.39 3.70
N ASP A 99 7.94 -10.80 2.61
CA ASP A 99 6.89 -9.77 2.66
C ASP A 99 5.64 -10.31 3.36
N THR A 100 5.24 -11.55 3.00
CA THR A 100 4.08 -12.24 3.60
C THR A 100 4.31 -12.46 5.10
N ILE A 101 5.49 -12.95 5.49
CA ILE A 101 5.85 -13.19 6.89
C ILE A 101 5.88 -11.88 7.70
N ALA A 102 6.50 -10.82 7.14
CA ALA A 102 6.57 -9.51 7.77
C ALA A 102 5.18 -8.89 7.98
N HIS A 103 4.31 -8.99 6.97
CA HIS A 103 2.93 -8.51 7.07
C HIS A 103 2.17 -9.29 8.16
N ALA A 104 2.17 -10.62 8.13
CA ALA A 104 1.41 -11.42 9.09
C ALA A 104 1.90 -11.20 10.53
N HIS A 105 3.22 -11.19 10.78
CA HIS A 105 3.76 -10.87 12.10
C HIS A 105 3.44 -9.43 12.52
N GLY A 106 3.49 -8.46 11.60
CA GLY A 106 3.11 -7.08 11.85
C GLY A 106 1.63 -6.95 12.28
N ALA A 107 0.72 -7.64 11.60
CA ALA A 107 -0.70 -7.69 11.96
C ALA A 107 -0.92 -8.32 13.35
N LEU A 108 -0.10 -9.31 13.72
CA LEU A 108 -0.08 -9.94 15.04
C LEU A 108 0.75 -9.20 16.09
N ARG A 109 1.37 -8.05 15.74
CA ARG A 109 2.25 -7.24 16.61
C ARG A 109 3.48 -7.98 17.13
N GLN A 110 3.94 -8.98 16.39
CA GLN A 110 5.15 -9.75 16.68
C GLN A 110 6.35 -9.04 16.04
N TRP A 111 6.69 -7.85 16.57
CA TRP A 111 7.58 -6.89 15.91
C TRP A 111 9.01 -7.39 15.67
N ASP A 112 9.57 -8.21 16.56
CA ASP A 112 10.92 -8.78 16.35
C ASP A 112 10.95 -9.73 15.14
N ALA A 113 9.90 -10.54 14.98
CA ALA A 113 9.77 -11.45 13.85
C ALA A 113 9.44 -10.70 12.56
N ALA A 114 8.58 -9.68 12.64
CA ALA A 114 8.29 -8.78 11.52
C ALA A 114 9.56 -8.05 11.04
N ARG A 115 10.39 -7.58 11.99
CA ARG A 115 11.69 -6.96 11.73
C ARG A 115 12.61 -7.90 10.97
N ALA A 116 12.82 -9.12 11.47
CA ALA A 116 13.71 -10.10 10.86
C ALA A 116 13.29 -10.43 9.41
N ALA A 117 12.00 -10.71 9.21
CA ALA A 117 11.46 -11.03 7.88
C ALA A 117 11.52 -9.83 6.94
N GLY A 118 11.06 -8.66 7.35
CA GLY A 118 11.06 -7.48 6.48
C GLY A 118 12.46 -6.98 6.15
N HIS A 119 13.42 -7.08 7.08
CA HIS A 119 14.83 -6.82 6.78
C HIS A 119 15.37 -7.76 5.70
N LYS A 120 15.07 -9.06 5.80
CA LYS A 120 15.44 -10.06 4.79
C LYS A 120 14.77 -9.78 3.45
N ALA A 121 13.49 -9.39 3.44
CA ALA A 121 12.76 -9.01 2.24
C ALA A 121 13.42 -7.83 1.53
N LEU A 122 13.72 -6.75 2.26
CA LEU A 122 14.38 -5.55 1.73
C LEU A 122 15.79 -5.84 1.23
N THR A 123 16.56 -6.66 1.95
CA THR A 123 17.91 -7.07 1.54
C THR A 123 17.89 -7.84 0.23
N LEU A 124 17.00 -8.83 0.09
CA LEU A 124 16.84 -9.58 -1.16
C LEU A 124 16.37 -8.68 -2.30
N ARG A 125 15.49 -7.72 -2.00
CA ARG A 125 14.94 -6.79 -2.99
C ARG A 125 16.00 -5.80 -3.49
N ASP A 126 16.87 -5.28 -2.62
CA ASP A 126 17.99 -4.42 -3.01
C ASP A 126 19.04 -5.19 -3.81
N ALA A 127 19.37 -6.42 -3.39
CA ALA A 127 20.31 -7.28 -4.11
C ALA A 127 19.84 -7.64 -5.53
N ALA A 128 18.53 -7.61 -5.78
CA ALA A 128 17.95 -7.83 -7.11
C ALA A 128 18.08 -6.59 -8.03
N VAL A 129 18.39 -5.41 -7.49
CA VAL A 129 18.61 -4.20 -8.28
C VAL A 129 20.08 -4.14 -8.73
N PRO A 130 20.35 -4.07 -10.05
CA PRO A 130 21.72 -4.05 -10.57
C PRO A 130 22.60 -3.00 -9.88
N ALA A 131 23.83 -3.37 -9.56
CA ALA A 131 24.81 -2.42 -9.03
C ALA A 131 25.01 -1.27 -10.04
N THR A 132 24.96 -0.04 -9.54
CA THR A 132 25.22 1.17 -10.31
C THR A 132 26.55 1.76 -9.88
N ALA A 133 27.26 2.38 -10.82
CA ALA A 133 28.46 3.13 -10.47
C ALA A 133 28.11 4.26 -9.48
N PRO A 134 29.07 4.70 -8.63
CA PRO A 134 28.86 5.85 -7.77
C PRO A 134 28.42 7.08 -8.58
N ILE A 135 27.31 7.69 -8.13
CA ILE A 135 26.68 8.86 -8.73
C ILE A 135 26.97 10.05 -7.81
N LYS A 136 27.58 11.09 -8.36
CA LYS A 136 27.78 12.34 -7.63
C LYS A 136 26.51 13.18 -7.72
N LEU A 137 25.87 13.43 -6.57
CA LEU A 137 24.68 14.26 -6.46
C LEU A 137 25.03 15.69 -5.97
N PRO A 138 24.27 16.73 -6.39
CA PRO A 138 23.15 16.67 -7.33
C PRO A 138 23.63 16.46 -8.79
N LEU A 139 22.80 15.84 -9.62
CA LEU A 139 23.03 15.66 -11.06
C LEU A 139 22.96 16.99 -11.83
N ALA A 140 22.13 17.92 -11.35
CA ALA A 140 21.98 19.25 -11.91
C ALA A 140 21.75 20.26 -10.79
N VAL A 141 22.28 21.47 -10.96
CA VAL A 141 22.01 22.58 -10.02
C VAL A 141 20.55 23.02 -10.20
N PRO A 142 19.74 23.06 -9.13
CA PRO A 142 18.38 23.57 -9.20
C PRO A 142 18.37 25.03 -9.69
N ALA A 143 17.41 25.36 -10.56
CA ALA A 143 17.25 26.71 -11.04
C ALA A 143 16.75 27.66 -9.92
N ALA A 144 17.03 28.95 -10.02
CA ALA A 144 16.73 29.92 -8.94
C ALA A 144 15.24 29.98 -8.57
N GLN A 145 14.35 29.71 -9.52
CA GLN A 145 12.89 29.66 -9.31
C GLN A 145 12.41 28.43 -8.52
N ALA A 146 13.25 27.41 -8.31
CA ALA A 146 12.92 26.20 -7.57
C ALA A 146 12.90 26.48 -6.05
N GLN A 147 11.81 27.04 -5.55
CA GLN A 147 11.67 27.51 -4.17
C GLN A 147 10.53 26.83 -3.39
N THR A 148 9.60 26.15 -4.08
CA THR A 148 8.41 25.54 -3.48
C THR A 148 8.71 24.13 -2.99
N ASP A 149 8.29 23.81 -1.76
CA ASP A 149 8.27 22.43 -1.26
C ASP A 149 6.85 21.86 -1.44
N VAL A 150 6.75 20.70 -2.09
CA VAL A 150 5.44 20.16 -2.53
C VAL A 150 5.14 18.82 -1.89
N ILE A 151 3.91 18.66 -1.40
CA ILE A 151 3.29 17.38 -1.07
C ILE A 151 2.44 16.97 -2.26
N ALA A 152 2.92 16.00 -3.03
CA ALA A 152 2.32 15.63 -4.32
C ALA A 152 1.41 14.41 -4.21
N PHE A 153 0.21 14.54 -4.80
CA PHE A 153 -0.84 13.52 -4.80
C PHE A 153 -1.35 13.26 -6.22
N SER A 154 -1.79 12.03 -6.49
CA SER A 154 -2.64 11.70 -7.63
C SER A 154 -4.08 11.52 -7.12
N LEU A 155 -5.06 12.05 -7.83
CA LEU A 155 -6.48 11.85 -7.50
C LEU A 155 -7.30 11.64 -8.77
N PHE A 156 -8.07 10.56 -8.79
CA PHE A 156 -9.00 10.21 -9.87
C PHE A 156 -10.19 9.45 -9.28
N GLY A 157 -11.34 9.57 -9.94
CA GLY A 157 -12.63 9.06 -9.51
C GLY A 157 -13.29 9.91 -8.42
N GLY A 158 -14.55 9.60 -8.15
CA GLY A 158 -15.38 10.32 -7.17
C GLY A 158 -15.63 9.60 -5.85
N GLN A 159 -14.82 8.60 -5.50
CA GLN A 159 -15.02 7.86 -4.25
C GLN A 159 -14.59 8.69 -3.04
N SER A 160 -15.46 8.75 -2.03
CA SER A 160 -15.22 9.50 -0.79
C SER A 160 -13.97 9.03 -0.03
N LYS A 161 -13.57 7.77 -0.19
CA LYS A 161 -12.32 7.21 0.37
C LYS A 161 -11.11 8.10 0.08
N TYR A 162 -10.99 8.60 -1.15
CA TYR A 162 -9.86 9.39 -1.63
C TYR A 162 -10.17 10.89 -1.65
N CYS A 163 -11.40 11.26 -2.00
CA CYS A 163 -11.78 12.66 -2.15
C CYS A 163 -11.85 13.39 -0.80
N GLU A 164 -12.36 12.76 0.26
CA GLU A 164 -12.43 13.42 1.58
C GLU A 164 -11.06 13.56 2.23
N THR A 165 -10.22 12.54 2.10
CA THR A 165 -8.85 12.54 2.62
C THR A 165 -7.96 13.51 1.85
N ALA A 166 -8.16 13.71 0.55
CA ALA A 166 -7.52 14.78 -0.23
C ALA A 166 -7.83 16.18 0.33
N VAL A 167 -9.10 16.44 0.65
CA VAL A 167 -9.51 17.72 1.27
C VAL A 167 -8.91 17.86 2.68
N LEU A 168 -8.94 16.79 3.48
CA LEU A 168 -8.35 16.79 4.84
C LEU A 168 -6.84 17.06 4.81
N ASN A 169 -6.11 16.53 3.83
CA ASN A 169 -4.69 16.84 3.64
C ASN A 169 -4.45 18.35 3.48
N CYS A 170 -5.28 19.05 2.71
CA CYS A 170 -5.18 20.51 2.56
C CYS A 170 -5.53 21.25 3.85
N ILE A 171 -6.58 20.81 4.56
CA ILE A 171 -7.01 21.42 5.82
C ILE A 171 -5.92 21.31 6.89
N ASP A 172 -5.24 20.16 6.98
CA ASP A 172 -4.24 19.89 8.01
C ASP A 172 -2.85 20.48 7.66
N GLN A 173 -2.56 20.67 6.36
CA GLN A 173 -1.22 21.05 5.87
C GLN A 173 -0.67 22.35 6.47
N PRO A 174 -1.42 23.47 6.58
CA PRO A 174 -0.87 24.72 7.09
C PRO A 174 -0.30 24.60 8.51
N ARG A 175 -0.83 23.67 9.30
CA ARG A 175 -0.39 23.40 10.68
C ARG A 175 0.76 22.40 10.73
N ILE A 176 0.69 21.31 9.96
CA ILE A 176 1.64 20.18 10.04
C ILE A 176 2.90 20.44 9.21
N TYR A 177 2.76 21.02 8.01
CA TYR A 177 3.83 21.28 7.06
C TYR A 177 3.84 22.76 6.64
N PRO A 178 4.09 23.72 7.56
CA PRO A 178 4.07 25.13 7.23
C PRO A 178 5.06 25.45 6.09
N GLY A 179 4.60 26.21 5.09
CA GLY A 179 5.38 26.59 3.91
C GLY A 179 5.43 25.56 2.77
N TRP A 180 4.87 24.36 2.97
CA TRP A 180 4.65 23.40 1.89
C TRP A 180 3.33 23.68 1.17
N VAL A 181 3.16 23.10 -0.02
CA VAL A 181 1.92 23.16 -0.79
C VAL A 181 1.44 21.74 -1.11
N CYS A 182 0.17 21.44 -0.86
CA CYS A 182 -0.46 20.23 -1.38
C CYS A 182 -0.80 20.43 -2.87
N ARG A 183 -0.26 19.59 -3.75
CA ARG A 183 -0.49 19.63 -5.20
C ARG A 183 -1.10 18.32 -5.70
N PHE A 184 -2.30 18.39 -6.26
CA PHE A 184 -3.05 17.25 -6.77
C PHE A 184 -3.01 17.21 -8.30
N TYR A 185 -2.55 16.10 -8.85
CA TYR A 185 -2.64 15.79 -10.27
C TYR A 185 -3.91 14.98 -10.52
N ILE A 186 -4.83 15.53 -11.31
CA ILE A 186 -6.19 14.99 -11.47
C ILE A 186 -6.61 14.80 -12.93
N ASP A 187 -7.55 13.90 -13.16
CA ASP A 187 -8.32 13.81 -14.39
C ASP A 187 -9.76 14.34 -14.21
N ASP A 188 -10.54 14.32 -15.28
CA ASP A 188 -11.92 14.83 -15.31
C ASP A 188 -12.92 13.93 -14.54
N THR A 189 -12.47 12.82 -13.96
CA THR A 189 -13.34 11.92 -13.18
C THR A 189 -13.46 12.35 -11.71
N VAL A 190 -12.65 13.33 -11.28
CA VAL A 190 -12.75 13.94 -9.94
C VAL A 190 -13.90 14.96 -9.92
N PRO A 191 -14.86 14.88 -8.98
CA PRO A 191 -16.00 15.80 -8.95
C PRO A 191 -15.61 17.26 -8.65
N ASP A 192 -16.26 18.22 -9.31
CA ASP A 192 -16.01 19.68 -9.12
C ASP A 192 -16.13 20.15 -7.67
N HIS A 193 -17.07 19.58 -6.90
CA HIS A 193 -17.22 19.95 -5.49
C HIS A 193 -16.00 19.54 -4.64
N VAL A 194 -15.23 18.54 -5.07
CA VAL A 194 -13.99 18.11 -4.41
C VAL A 194 -12.85 19.05 -4.80
N THR A 195 -12.68 19.34 -6.09
CA THR A 195 -11.63 20.25 -6.58
C THR A 195 -11.80 21.66 -6.01
N THR A 196 -13.03 22.14 -5.91
CA THR A 196 -13.37 23.41 -5.24
C THR A 196 -12.94 23.39 -3.77
N ARG A 197 -13.25 22.33 -3.02
CA ARG A 197 -12.86 22.19 -1.60
C ARG A 197 -11.36 22.08 -1.40
N ILE A 198 -10.64 21.45 -2.33
CA ILE A 198 -9.16 21.41 -2.33
C ILE A 198 -8.62 22.83 -2.51
N ALA A 199 -9.09 23.56 -3.52
CA ALA A 199 -8.65 24.93 -3.81
C ALA A 199 -8.99 25.90 -2.67
N ASP A 200 -10.21 25.84 -2.12
CA ASP A 200 -10.65 26.65 -0.98
C ASP A 200 -9.81 26.40 0.28
N ALA A 201 -9.27 25.18 0.43
CA ALA A 201 -8.37 24.81 1.51
C ALA A 201 -6.89 25.14 1.22
N GLY A 202 -6.58 25.80 0.10
CA GLY A 202 -5.24 26.23 -0.28
C GLY A 202 -4.41 25.19 -1.07
N GLY A 203 -5.03 24.09 -1.51
CA GLY A 203 -4.39 23.10 -2.35
C GLY A 203 -4.35 23.53 -3.83
N GLU A 204 -3.33 23.09 -4.56
CA GLU A 204 -3.22 23.25 -6.00
C GLU A 204 -3.83 22.06 -6.74
N VAL A 205 -4.63 22.35 -7.77
CA VAL A 205 -5.25 21.34 -8.64
C VAL A 205 -4.67 21.48 -10.04
N ILE A 206 -3.99 20.42 -10.51
CA ILE A 206 -3.35 20.35 -11.82
C ILE A 206 -4.05 19.27 -12.64
N HIS A 207 -4.77 19.67 -13.69
CA HIS A 207 -5.30 18.71 -14.65
C HIS A 207 -4.16 18.06 -15.43
N VAL A 208 -4.17 16.73 -15.50
CA VAL A 208 -3.16 15.98 -16.24
C VAL A 208 -3.34 16.18 -17.75
N ASP A 209 -2.23 16.43 -18.44
CA ASP A 209 -2.20 16.54 -19.90
C ASP A 209 -2.30 15.16 -20.59
N ASP A 210 -2.53 15.14 -21.90
CA ASP A 210 -2.56 13.91 -22.72
C ASP A 210 -1.31 13.03 -22.57
N THR A 211 -0.16 13.61 -22.23
CA THR A 211 1.06 12.85 -22.00
C THR A 211 1.02 12.12 -20.66
N LEU A 212 0.57 12.79 -19.60
CA LEU A 212 0.41 12.20 -18.27
C LEU A 212 -0.76 11.21 -18.21
N LEU A 213 -1.83 11.39 -18.98
CA LEU A 213 -2.93 10.41 -19.08
C LEU A 213 -2.47 9.03 -19.57
N ARG A 214 -1.32 8.94 -20.24
CA ARG A 214 -0.71 7.66 -20.64
C ARG A 214 0.04 6.96 -19.51
N TRP A 215 0.28 7.65 -18.39
CA TRP A 215 0.91 7.06 -17.21
C TRP A 215 -0.15 6.34 -16.37
N PRO A 216 0.23 5.30 -15.61
CA PRO A 216 -0.61 4.78 -14.55
C PRO A 216 -1.01 5.89 -13.58
N GLY A 217 -2.30 5.99 -13.25
CA GLY A 217 -2.87 7.05 -12.40
C GLY A 217 -2.08 7.39 -11.13
N PRO A 218 -1.68 6.38 -10.31
CA PRO A 218 -0.88 6.63 -9.11
C PRO A 218 0.47 7.33 -9.35
N MET A 219 1.00 7.28 -10.57
CA MET A 219 2.29 7.89 -10.92
C MET A 219 2.18 9.37 -11.35
N TRP A 220 0.97 9.92 -11.59
CA TRP A 220 0.83 11.32 -12.02
C TRP A 220 1.48 12.30 -11.05
N ARG A 221 1.38 12.05 -9.74
CA ARG A 221 2.07 12.84 -8.70
C ARG A 221 3.57 12.98 -8.92
N PHE A 222 4.22 11.99 -9.54
CA PHE A 222 5.66 12.03 -9.80
C PHE A 222 6.05 13.17 -10.75
N ALA A 223 5.12 13.65 -11.58
CA ALA A 223 5.33 14.81 -12.44
C ALA A 223 5.65 16.11 -11.66
N ALA A 224 5.31 16.19 -10.37
CA ALA A 224 5.70 17.30 -9.50
C ALA A 224 7.20 17.54 -9.48
N TYR A 225 8.01 16.48 -9.59
CA TYR A 225 9.48 16.61 -9.62
C TYR A 225 9.97 17.47 -10.79
N ASP A 226 9.29 17.42 -11.94
CA ASP A 226 9.70 18.15 -13.14
C ASP A 226 9.29 19.62 -13.13
N ALA A 227 8.32 20.01 -12.29
CA ALA A 227 7.83 21.37 -12.22
C ALA A 227 8.97 22.38 -11.90
N PRO A 228 9.01 23.54 -12.60
CA PRO A 228 10.15 24.45 -12.51
C PRO A 228 10.26 25.17 -11.15
N ASP A 229 9.13 25.39 -10.48
CA ASP A 229 9.03 26.06 -9.19
C ASP A 229 9.42 25.16 -8.00
N VAL A 230 9.52 23.85 -8.23
CA VAL A 230 9.69 22.86 -7.17
C VAL A 230 11.14 22.69 -6.74
N ARG A 231 11.39 22.90 -5.45
CA ARG A 231 12.67 22.69 -4.74
C ARG A 231 12.85 21.27 -4.23
N ARG A 232 11.79 20.69 -3.67
CA ARG A 232 11.74 19.30 -3.18
C ARG A 232 10.30 18.83 -3.18
N VAL A 233 10.11 17.51 -3.24
CA VAL A 233 8.79 16.88 -3.22
C VAL A 233 8.78 15.75 -2.21
N ILE A 234 7.67 15.60 -1.50
CA ILE A 234 7.28 14.34 -0.88
C ILE A 234 6.04 13.81 -1.60
N PHE A 235 5.98 12.50 -1.83
CA PHE A 235 4.87 11.87 -2.55
C PHE A 235 4.00 11.11 -1.56
N ARG A 236 2.69 11.33 -1.62
CA ARG A 236 1.72 10.71 -0.70
C ARG A 236 0.55 10.10 -1.47
N ASP A 237 -0.02 9.03 -0.92
CA ASP A 237 -1.30 8.49 -1.37
C ASP A 237 -2.43 9.37 -0.82
N ALA A 238 -3.44 9.65 -1.66
CA ALA A 238 -4.51 10.57 -1.31
C ALA A 238 -5.37 10.09 -0.13
N ASP A 239 -5.47 8.76 0.08
CA ASP A 239 -6.19 8.17 1.21
C ASP A 239 -5.43 8.22 2.54
N SER A 240 -4.18 8.66 2.53
CA SER A 240 -3.36 8.88 3.73
C SER A 240 -3.35 10.36 4.08
N VAL A 241 -3.97 10.74 5.19
CA VAL A 241 -3.88 12.12 5.69
C VAL A 241 -2.55 12.33 6.39
N ILE A 242 -1.89 13.45 6.07
CA ILE A 242 -0.63 13.86 6.68
C ILE A 242 -0.69 13.93 8.21
N SER A 243 0.43 13.64 8.87
CA SER A 243 0.54 13.63 10.33
C SER A 243 1.81 14.31 10.85
N GLU A 244 1.82 14.68 12.13
CA GLU A 244 3.01 15.23 12.80
C GLU A 244 4.20 14.25 12.78
N ARG A 245 3.92 12.94 12.78
CA ARG A 245 4.95 11.90 12.80
C ARG A 245 5.84 11.95 11.56
N GLU A 246 5.24 12.01 10.38
CA GLU A 246 5.99 12.19 9.13
C GLU A 246 6.61 13.58 9.02
N ALA A 247 5.94 14.62 9.51
CA ALA A 247 6.47 15.98 9.45
C ALA A 247 7.78 16.12 10.21
N GLY A 248 7.90 15.51 11.40
CA GLY A 248 9.16 15.43 12.14
C GLY A 248 10.27 14.73 11.35
N ALA A 249 9.97 13.58 10.75
CA ALA A 249 10.92 12.83 9.92
C ALA A 249 11.36 13.60 8.66
N VAL A 250 10.45 14.36 8.05
CA VAL A 250 10.74 15.23 6.90
C VAL A 250 11.62 16.41 7.31
N ARG A 251 11.38 17.02 8.48
CA ARG A 251 12.26 18.09 9.01
C ARG A 251 13.69 17.59 9.22
N GLU A 252 13.87 16.44 9.87
CA GLU A 252 15.21 15.84 10.03
C GLU A 252 15.89 15.57 8.68
N TRP A 253 15.13 15.10 7.68
CA TRP A 253 15.68 14.89 6.33
C TRP A 253 16.15 16.20 5.68
N ILE A 254 15.36 17.27 5.78
CA ILE A 254 15.74 18.59 5.25
C ILE A 254 17.02 19.09 5.92
N GLU A 255 17.11 18.96 7.25
CA GLU A 255 18.29 19.36 8.04
C GLU A 255 19.53 18.53 7.71
N GLY A 256 19.34 17.22 7.47
CA GLY A 256 20.42 16.30 7.10
C GLY A 256 20.96 16.51 5.69
N GLY A 257 20.16 17.09 4.79
CA GLY A 257 20.60 17.49 3.46
C GLY A 257 20.80 16.34 2.46
N GLN A 258 20.39 15.11 2.79
CA GLN A 258 20.39 13.98 1.86
C GLN A 258 19.48 14.24 0.67
N ALA A 259 19.80 13.67 -0.49
CA ALA A 259 19.00 13.84 -1.69
C ALA A 259 17.61 13.19 -1.63
N PHE A 260 17.49 12.07 -0.92
CA PHE A 260 16.28 11.27 -0.84
C PHE A 260 15.85 11.01 0.59
N HIS A 261 14.55 10.76 0.76
CA HIS A 261 13.93 10.33 2.01
C HIS A 261 13.01 9.15 1.79
N ALA A 262 12.96 8.24 2.76
CA ALA A 262 11.97 7.18 2.80
C ALA A 262 11.52 6.88 4.24
N MET A 263 10.28 6.42 4.37
CA MET A 263 9.66 6.10 5.65
C MET A 263 9.07 4.69 5.67
N ARG A 264 9.27 3.94 6.76
CA ARG A 264 8.69 2.61 7.01
C ARG A 264 8.16 2.53 8.43
N ASP A 265 6.89 2.20 8.60
CA ASP A 265 6.22 2.33 9.90
C ASP A 265 5.16 1.25 10.14
N ALA A 266 5.07 0.24 9.27
CA ALA A 266 4.14 -0.88 9.39
C ALA A 266 4.74 -2.18 8.82
N GLY A 267 4.21 -3.33 9.25
CA GLY A 267 4.70 -4.66 8.80
C GLY A 267 4.57 -4.91 7.28
N THR A 268 3.76 -4.10 6.58
CA THR A 268 3.58 -4.15 5.11
C THR A 268 4.60 -3.30 4.34
N HIS A 269 5.43 -2.51 5.02
CA HIS A 269 6.28 -1.48 4.40
C HIS A 269 7.61 -2.04 3.85
N THR A 270 7.57 -3.17 3.13
CA THR A 270 8.75 -3.94 2.71
C THR A 270 9.24 -3.65 1.28
N GLU A 271 8.87 -2.51 0.70
CA GLU A 271 9.45 -2.00 -0.56
C GLU A 271 10.68 -1.11 -0.32
N LEU A 272 11.55 -0.99 -1.32
CA LEU A 272 12.77 -0.15 -1.25
C LEU A 272 12.44 1.34 -1.12
N LEU A 273 11.42 1.79 -1.85
CA LEU A 273 10.77 3.08 -1.67
C LEU A 273 9.27 2.81 -1.76
N LEU A 274 8.49 3.19 -0.75
CA LEU A 274 7.04 3.13 -0.83
C LEU A 274 6.54 4.33 -1.62
N ALA A 275 5.71 4.07 -2.64
CA ALA A 275 5.26 5.11 -3.56
C ALA A 275 4.59 6.33 -2.92
N GLY A 276 3.91 6.13 -1.79
CA GLY A 276 3.31 7.19 -0.99
C GLY A 276 4.10 7.62 0.25
N LEU A 277 5.37 7.24 0.43
CA LEU A 277 6.17 7.54 1.63
C LEU A 277 7.65 7.79 1.32
N TRP A 278 7.91 8.58 0.27
CA TRP A 278 9.26 8.98 -0.12
C TRP A 278 9.34 10.44 -0.54
N GLY A 279 10.55 10.99 -0.49
CA GLY A 279 10.84 12.36 -0.87
C GLY A 279 12.14 12.50 -1.64
N VAL A 280 12.24 13.59 -2.41
CA VAL A 280 13.40 13.87 -3.25
C VAL A 280 13.63 15.37 -3.41
N ARG A 281 14.89 15.80 -3.39
CA ARG A 281 15.28 17.19 -3.71
C ARG A 281 15.46 17.38 -5.22
N LYS A 282 15.16 18.57 -5.73
CA LYS A 282 15.41 18.94 -7.12
C LYS A 282 16.89 18.71 -7.48
N GLY A 283 17.14 18.16 -8.65
CA GLY A 283 18.48 17.84 -9.14
C GLY A 283 19.02 16.48 -8.70
N ALA A 284 18.29 15.71 -7.90
CA ALA A 284 18.71 14.36 -7.48
C ALA A 284 18.44 13.26 -8.52
N LEU A 285 17.52 13.52 -9.46
CA LEU A 285 17.12 12.60 -10.53
C LEU A 285 17.21 13.30 -11.90
N PRO A 286 17.38 12.53 -13.00
CA PRO A 286 16.98 12.98 -14.33
C PRO A 286 15.52 13.43 -14.35
N ALA A 287 15.09 14.08 -15.44
CA ALA A 287 13.69 14.45 -15.60
C ALA A 287 12.78 13.22 -15.40
N MET A 288 11.77 13.36 -14.54
CA MET A 288 10.84 12.28 -14.21
C MET A 288 10.14 11.77 -15.47
N ARG A 289 9.73 12.69 -16.35
CA ARG A 289 9.13 12.34 -17.64
C ARG A 289 10.03 11.47 -18.50
N ALA A 290 11.36 11.65 -18.46
CA ALA A 290 12.30 10.80 -19.19
C ALA A 290 12.41 9.40 -18.57
N LEU A 291 12.47 9.31 -17.23
CA LEU A 291 12.49 8.02 -16.52
C LEU A 291 11.21 7.22 -16.78
N VAL A 292 10.04 7.86 -16.67
CA VAL A 292 8.75 7.19 -16.91
C VAL A 292 8.60 6.82 -18.38
N ALA A 293 9.04 7.65 -19.32
CA ALA A 293 9.02 7.30 -20.74
C ALA A 293 9.87 6.06 -21.04
N ASP A 294 10.99 5.86 -20.35
CA ASP A 294 11.81 4.65 -20.49
C ASP A 294 11.13 3.42 -19.87
N PHE A 295 10.57 3.57 -18.67
CA PHE A 295 9.79 2.53 -17.99
C PHE A 295 8.65 2.00 -18.86
N LEU A 296 7.88 2.88 -19.49
CA LEU A 296 6.73 2.52 -20.30
C LEU A 296 7.08 1.90 -21.66
N LYS A 297 8.37 1.76 -22.02
CA LYS A 297 8.78 0.97 -23.20
C LYS A 297 8.54 -0.53 -23.02
N THR A 298 8.47 -0.98 -21.76
CA THR A 298 8.16 -2.36 -21.42
C THR A 298 6.72 -2.44 -20.91
N PRO A 299 5.93 -3.47 -21.30
CA PRO A 299 4.57 -3.63 -20.78
C PRO A 299 4.56 -3.73 -19.25
N VAL A 300 3.76 -2.89 -18.62
CA VAL A 300 3.53 -2.92 -17.17
C VAL A 300 2.60 -4.09 -16.84
N ASN A 301 3.03 -4.98 -15.95
CA ASN A 301 2.26 -6.18 -15.59
C ASN A 301 0.97 -5.86 -14.81
N SER A 302 0.98 -4.78 -14.00
CA SER A 302 -0.16 -4.29 -13.25
C SER A 302 -0.08 -2.78 -13.10
N ALA A 303 -1.09 -2.06 -13.59
CA ALA A 303 -1.17 -0.61 -13.41
C ALA A 303 -1.20 -0.19 -11.92
N HIS A 304 -1.70 -1.06 -11.04
CA HIS A 304 -1.79 -0.80 -9.60
C HIS A 304 -0.42 -0.87 -8.88
N TYR A 305 0.51 -1.68 -9.37
CA TYR A 305 1.85 -1.85 -8.77
C TYR A 305 2.96 -1.18 -9.60
N ALA A 306 2.56 -0.44 -10.63
CA ALA A 306 3.47 0.17 -11.59
C ALA A 306 4.40 1.20 -10.94
N ASP A 307 3.90 1.94 -9.96
CA ASP A 307 4.67 2.93 -9.21
C ASP A 307 5.76 2.28 -8.37
N GLN A 308 5.47 1.20 -7.65
CA GLN A 308 6.47 0.46 -6.87
C GLN A 308 7.54 -0.17 -7.76
N GLU A 309 7.14 -0.75 -8.91
CA GLU A 309 8.08 -1.31 -9.89
C GLU A 309 8.97 -0.22 -10.51
N PHE A 310 8.37 0.91 -10.88
CA PHE A 310 9.08 2.09 -11.38
C PHE A 310 10.11 2.58 -10.36
N LEU A 311 9.71 2.78 -9.12
CA LEU A 311 10.59 3.29 -8.07
C LEU A 311 11.76 2.35 -7.82
N ARG A 312 11.51 1.04 -7.75
CA ARG A 312 12.57 0.03 -7.55
C ARG A 312 13.60 0.04 -8.68
N THR A 313 13.16 0.23 -9.92
CA THR A 313 14.01 0.05 -11.10
C THR A 313 14.69 1.35 -11.54
N TYR A 314 13.98 2.48 -11.47
CA TYR A 314 14.41 3.75 -12.06
C TYR A 314 14.81 4.81 -11.05
N VAL A 315 14.33 4.74 -9.80
CA VAL A 315 14.60 5.76 -8.76
C VAL A 315 15.58 5.25 -7.70
N TRP A 316 15.36 4.04 -7.19
CA TRP A 316 16.19 3.43 -6.16
C TRP A 316 17.70 3.40 -6.49
N PRO A 317 18.15 3.17 -7.75
CA PRO A 317 19.58 3.20 -8.06
C PRO A 317 20.28 4.54 -7.76
N TYR A 318 19.53 5.64 -7.75
CA TYR A 318 19.97 6.97 -7.31
C TYR A 318 19.76 7.12 -5.80
N GLY A 319 18.56 6.76 -5.33
CA GLY A 319 18.14 6.87 -3.94
C GLY A 319 19.12 6.26 -2.96
N ARG A 320 19.48 5.00 -3.17
CA ARG A 320 20.34 4.23 -2.25
C ARG A 320 21.74 4.80 -2.04
N GLN A 321 22.17 5.78 -2.84
CA GLN A 321 23.48 6.41 -2.73
C GLN A 321 23.50 7.64 -1.79
N ASP A 322 22.35 8.27 -1.54
CA ASP A 322 22.23 9.49 -0.73
C ASP A 322 20.80 9.61 -0.16
N ILE A 323 20.47 8.74 0.79
CA ILE A 323 19.14 8.64 1.39
C ILE A 323 19.19 8.75 2.91
N MET A 324 18.23 9.50 3.48
CA MET A 324 17.85 9.36 4.88
C MET A 324 16.61 8.49 4.98
N GLN A 325 16.63 7.52 5.89
CA GLN A 325 15.48 6.64 6.13
C GLN A 325 14.99 6.78 7.56
N HIS A 326 13.68 6.80 7.75
CA HIS A 326 13.06 6.62 9.06
C HIS A 326 12.29 5.30 9.07
N ASP A 327 12.62 4.43 10.02
CA ASP A 327 12.09 3.07 10.07
C ASP A 327 11.85 2.66 11.52
N SER A 328 10.61 2.33 11.86
CA SER A 328 10.25 1.83 13.19
C SER A 328 10.19 0.31 13.27
N VAL A 329 10.42 -0.40 12.15
CA VAL A 329 10.14 -1.83 12.02
C VAL A 329 11.37 -2.64 11.63
N PHE A 330 12.03 -2.36 10.51
CA PHE A 330 12.91 -3.34 9.85
C PHE A 330 14.41 -3.11 10.05
N GLY A 331 14.85 -1.86 10.21
CA GLY A 331 16.27 -1.56 10.41
C GLY A 331 17.12 -1.77 9.16
N PHE A 332 16.55 -1.56 7.96
CA PHE A 332 17.25 -1.76 6.69
C PHE A 332 18.12 -0.54 6.31
N MET A 333 19.42 -0.78 6.07
CA MET A 333 20.45 0.25 5.78
C MET A 333 20.55 1.34 6.87
N ASP A 334 20.70 0.95 8.14
CA ASP A 334 20.87 1.84 9.31
C ASP A 334 19.93 3.06 9.33
N PRO A 335 18.61 2.84 9.37
CA PRO A 335 17.63 3.91 9.40
C PRO A 335 17.58 4.59 10.78
N ARG A 336 17.02 5.79 10.82
CA ARG A 336 16.71 6.53 12.04
C ARG A 336 15.35 6.12 12.62
N PRO A 337 15.14 6.24 13.94
CA PRO A 337 13.80 6.20 14.50
C PRO A 337 13.00 7.44 14.08
N PHE A 338 11.68 7.38 14.12
CA PHE A 338 10.84 8.57 13.96
C PHE A 338 11.04 9.52 15.15
N PRO A 339 11.23 10.83 14.93
CA PRO A 339 11.54 11.77 16.00
C PRO A 339 10.31 12.22 16.81
N GLU A 340 9.13 12.20 16.19
CA GLU A 340 7.92 12.81 16.76
C GLU A 340 6.66 12.00 16.47
N GLY A 341 5.56 12.39 17.13
CA GLY A 341 4.21 11.94 16.81
C GLY A 341 3.79 10.62 17.47
N PRO A 342 2.51 10.25 17.31
CA PRO A 342 1.94 9.09 18.01
C PRO A 342 2.57 7.76 17.56
N HIS A 343 3.02 6.96 18.52
CA HIS A 343 3.25 5.52 18.42
C HIS A 343 1.99 4.75 18.83
N ARG A 344 0.80 5.26 18.46
CA ARG A 344 -0.43 4.60 18.87
C ARG A 344 -0.52 3.24 18.20
N ASP A 345 -1.00 2.27 18.97
CA ASP A 345 -1.26 0.90 18.55
C ASP A 345 -2.04 0.76 17.25
N ASP A 346 -2.89 1.72 16.91
CA ASP A 346 -3.78 1.74 15.74
C ASP A 346 -3.31 2.69 14.63
N PHE A 347 -2.09 3.23 14.70
CA PHE A 347 -1.57 4.22 13.76
C PHE A 347 -0.21 3.84 13.20
N HIS A 348 -0.03 4.12 11.92
CA HIS A 348 1.27 4.16 11.25
C HIS A 348 1.26 5.27 10.20
N THR A 349 2.44 5.78 9.88
CA THR A 349 2.62 6.75 8.80
C THR A 349 2.19 6.15 7.47
N GLY A 350 1.30 6.80 6.73
CA GLY A 350 0.73 6.24 5.48
C GLY A 350 -0.48 5.33 5.67
N TYR A 351 -1.07 5.33 6.86
CA TYR A 351 -2.35 4.67 7.10
C TYR A 351 -3.46 5.26 6.21
N ALA A 352 -4.24 4.38 5.57
CA ALA A 352 -5.39 4.74 4.75
C ALA A 352 -6.57 5.21 5.61
N GLU A 353 -6.55 6.48 6.04
CA GLU A 353 -7.55 7.06 6.92
C GLU A 353 -8.96 6.98 6.33
N GLY A 354 -9.11 7.03 5.00
CA GLY A 354 -10.39 6.92 4.31
C GLY A 354 -10.98 5.50 4.23
N SER A 355 -10.25 4.48 4.72
CA SER A 355 -10.66 3.07 4.58
C SER A 355 -11.92 2.64 5.34
N PRO A 356 -12.33 3.24 6.49
CA PRO A 356 -13.53 2.80 7.20
C PRO A 356 -14.77 2.85 6.33
N VAL A 357 -15.55 1.78 6.39
CA VAL A 357 -16.79 1.60 5.63
C VAL A 357 -17.97 1.66 6.57
N VAL A 358 -18.98 2.45 6.21
CA VAL A 358 -20.28 2.50 6.89
C VAL A 358 -21.36 1.98 5.95
N ARG A 359 -22.31 1.23 6.52
CA ARG A 359 -23.51 0.74 5.83
C ARG A 359 -24.71 1.47 6.41
N ILE A 360 -25.39 2.24 5.57
CA ILE A 360 -26.47 3.14 5.97
C ILE A 360 -27.77 2.56 5.42
N SER A 361 -28.68 2.15 6.30
CA SER A 361 -30.00 1.66 5.89
C SER A 361 -30.83 2.80 5.31
N THR A 362 -31.60 2.52 4.26
CA THR A 362 -32.43 3.52 3.59
C THR A 362 -33.75 2.91 3.11
N PRO A 363 -34.87 3.66 3.18
CA PRO A 363 -36.16 3.19 2.68
C PRO A 363 -36.29 3.30 1.15
N GLN A 364 -35.27 3.82 0.45
CA GLN A 364 -35.28 3.94 -0.99
C GLN A 364 -35.18 2.56 -1.67
N PRO A 365 -35.78 2.37 -2.86
CA PRO A 365 -35.77 1.06 -3.52
C PRO A 365 -34.37 0.69 -4.03
N ASP A 366 -34.09 -0.61 -4.09
CA ASP A 366 -32.85 -1.13 -4.64
C ASP A 366 -32.60 -0.64 -6.06
N GLY A 367 -31.35 -0.28 -6.35
CA GLY A 367 -30.93 0.31 -7.61
C GLY A 367 -31.16 1.81 -7.72
N ALA A 368 -31.89 2.44 -6.79
CA ALA A 368 -32.08 3.89 -6.78
C ALA A 368 -30.75 4.63 -6.59
N MET A 369 -30.58 5.72 -7.34
CA MET A 369 -29.53 6.70 -7.08
C MET A 369 -29.98 7.63 -5.95
N VAL A 370 -29.13 7.80 -4.96
CA VAL A 370 -29.33 8.65 -3.79
C VAL A 370 -28.07 9.47 -3.53
N HIS A 371 -28.16 10.42 -2.60
CA HIS A 371 -26.98 11.05 -2.02
C HIS A 371 -26.94 10.80 -0.53
N TRP A 372 -25.78 10.41 -0.02
CA TRP A 372 -25.53 10.43 1.42
C TRP A 372 -24.74 11.68 1.79
N GLN A 373 -24.95 12.15 3.02
CA GLN A 373 -24.35 13.38 3.54
C GLN A 373 -23.83 13.14 4.95
N LEU A 374 -22.63 13.62 5.25
CA LEU A 374 -22.08 13.65 6.60
C LEU A 374 -22.21 15.08 7.15
N VAL A 375 -22.79 15.23 8.34
CA VAL A 375 -23.06 16.53 8.97
C VAL A 375 -22.43 16.58 10.35
N ASP A 376 -21.74 17.67 10.65
CA ASP A 376 -21.16 17.99 11.95
C ASP A 376 -22.12 18.84 12.78
N HIS A 377 -22.32 18.47 14.04
CA HIS A 377 -23.20 19.15 14.99
C HIS A 377 -22.44 19.87 16.12
N ARG A 378 -21.11 19.75 16.19
CA ARG A 378 -20.30 20.23 17.33
C ARG A 378 -20.32 21.76 17.51
N SER A 379 -20.55 22.51 16.44
CA SER A 379 -20.57 23.98 16.46
C SER A 379 -21.92 24.60 16.85
N GLY A 380 -22.93 23.79 17.20
CA GLY A 380 -24.30 24.23 17.48
C GLY A 380 -25.13 24.55 16.23
N THR A 381 -24.49 24.89 15.11
CA THR A 381 -25.11 24.96 13.78
C THR A 381 -24.69 23.74 12.97
N PRO A 382 -25.63 22.94 12.42
CA PRO A 382 -25.29 21.81 11.57
C PRO A 382 -24.50 22.25 10.34
N ARG A 383 -23.32 21.67 10.14
CA ARG A 383 -22.45 21.94 8.98
C ARG A 383 -22.27 20.66 8.17
N MET A 384 -22.64 20.70 6.90
CA MET A 384 -22.34 19.59 5.98
C MET A 384 -20.82 19.49 5.78
N ILE A 385 -20.25 18.33 6.11
CA ILE A 385 -18.85 17.99 5.85
C ILE A 385 -18.72 17.60 4.38
N CYS A 386 -19.55 16.66 3.93
CA CYS A 386 -19.50 16.14 2.56
C CYS A 386 -20.81 15.53 2.11
N ARG A 387 -20.92 15.33 0.79
CA ARG A 387 -22.10 14.77 0.12
C ARG A 387 -21.67 14.01 -1.13
N TYR A 388 -22.04 12.74 -1.24
CA TYR A 388 -21.66 11.90 -2.38
C TYR A 388 -22.86 11.13 -2.95
N PRO A 389 -22.88 10.89 -4.27
CA PRO A 389 -23.84 9.99 -4.88
C PRO A 389 -23.55 8.55 -4.44
N ALA A 390 -24.60 7.76 -4.28
CA ALA A 390 -24.49 6.33 -4.07
C ALA A 390 -25.68 5.59 -4.68
N ARG A 391 -25.51 4.30 -4.88
CA ARG A 391 -26.56 3.39 -5.33
C ARG A 391 -27.03 2.56 -4.15
N VAL A 392 -28.35 2.39 -4.04
CA VAL A 392 -28.95 1.51 -3.04
C VAL A 392 -28.77 0.05 -3.46
N GLU A 393 -28.23 -0.77 -2.57
CA GLU A 393 -28.04 -2.21 -2.77
C GLU A 393 -28.51 -2.97 -1.52
N ASN A 394 -29.49 -3.86 -1.70
CA ASN A 394 -30.09 -4.65 -0.63
C ASN A 394 -30.58 -3.78 0.55
N GLY A 395 -31.24 -2.65 0.28
CA GLY A 395 -31.76 -1.70 1.26
C GLY A 395 -30.71 -0.83 1.96
N HIS A 396 -29.47 -0.81 1.46
CA HIS A 396 -28.36 -0.07 2.08
C HIS A 396 -27.60 0.80 1.07
N VAL A 397 -26.97 1.85 1.59
CA VAL A 397 -25.88 2.58 0.95
C VAL A 397 -24.58 2.23 1.65
N THR A 398 -23.54 1.93 0.88
CA THR A 398 -22.18 1.76 1.40
C THR A 398 -21.37 3.03 1.12
N ALA A 399 -20.70 3.55 2.14
CA ALA A 399 -19.87 4.75 2.03
C ALA A 399 -18.55 4.58 2.78
N ASN A 400 -17.50 5.19 2.25
CA ASN A 400 -16.24 5.35 2.97
C ASN A 400 -16.25 6.69 3.71
N ILE A 401 -15.82 6.69 4.96
CA ILE A 401 -15.66 7.90 5.76
C ILE A 401 -14.27 7.89 6.42
N PRO A 402 -13.59 9.06 6.51
CA PRO A 402 -12.34 9.16 7.26
C PRO A 402 -12.49 8.65 8.70
N ALA A 403 -11.48 7.92 9.19
CA ALA A 403 -11.48 7.33 10.52
C ALA A 403 -11.76 8.35 11.64
N ARG A 404 -11.25 9.58 11.51
CA ARG A 404 -11.55 10.67 12.47
C ARG A 404 -13.05 10.98 12.57
N HIS A 405 -13.81 10.80 11.50
CA HIS A 405 -15.25 10.99 11.49
C HIS A 405 -16.01 9.74 11.93
N ALA A 406 -15.50 8.55 11.62
CA ALA A 406 -16.09 7.29 12.08
C ALA A 406 -16.16 7.22 13.62
N VAL A 407 -15.13 7.70 14.32
CA VAL A 407 -15.11 7.77 15.79
C VAL A 407 -16.20 8.72 16.32
N LEU A 408 -16.48 9.82 15.61
CA LEU A 408 -17.46 10.82 16.03
C LEU A 408 -18.91 10.34 15.89
N LEU A 409 -19.19 9.37 15.00
CA LEU A 409 -20.51 8.76 14.88
C LEU A 409 -20.98 8.13 16.19
N ASN A 410 -20.05 7.51 16.94
CA ASN A 410 -20.36 6.86 18.22
C ASN A 410 -20.84 7.86 19.29
N SER A 411 -20.49 9.14 19.14
CA SER A 411 -20.86 10.22 20.07
C SER A 411 -22.02 11.09 19.58
N ASN A 412 -22.63 10.77 18.42
CA ASN A 412 -23.61 11.61 17.72
C ASN A 412 -23.11 13.04 17.43
N ALA A 413 -21.80 13.29 17.49
CA ALA A 413 -21.20 14.56 17.14
C ALA A 413 -21.26 14.82 15.62
N VAL A 414 -21.32 13.74 14.83
CA VAL A 414 -21.63 13.76 13.41
C VAL A 414 -22.76 12.78 13.11
N THR A 415 -23.55 13.08 12.08
CA THR A 415 -24.67 12.22 11.63
C THR A 415 -24.59 12.00 10.13
N ILE A 416 -25.06 10.84 9.66
CA ILE A 416 -25.20 10.54 8.24
C ILE A 416 -26.67 10.53 7.83
N PHE A 417 -26.99 11.21 6.73
CA PHE A 417 -28.32 11.26 6.12
C PHE A 417 -28.29 10.70 4.71
N VAL A 418 -29.40 10.11 4.26
CA VAL A 418 -29.59 9.67 2.87
C VAL A 418 -30.80 10.40 2.28
N GLU A 419 -30.59 11.06 1.15
CA GLU A 419 -31.58 11.87 0.46
C GLU A 419 -31.69 11.47 -1.01
N LYS A 420 -32.83 11.79 -1.64
CA LYS A 420 -32.98 11.66 -3.09
C LYS A 420 -32.09 12.69 -3.81
N PRO A 421 -31.64 12.41 -5.05
CA PRO A 421 -31.03 13.43 -5.89
C PRO A 421 -32.01 14.60 -6.03
N ARG A 422 -31.54 15.82 -5.80
CA ARG A 422 -32.35 17.04 -5.99
C ARG A 422 -32.47 17.36 -7.46
#